data_AF-A0A8H4RUJ0-F1
#
_entry.id   AF-A0A8H4RUJ0-F1
#
_cell.length_a   1.000
_cell.length_b   1.000
_cell.length_c   1.000
_cell.angle_alpha   90.00
_cell.angle_beta   90.00
_cell.angle_gamma   90.00
#
_symmetry.space_group_name_H-M   'P 1'
#
loop_
_entity.id
_entity.type
_entity.pdbx_description
1 polymer ?
#
loop_
_entity_poly.entity_id
_entity_poly.type
_entity_poly.pdbx_seq_one_letter_code
_entity_poly.pdbx_strand_id
1 'polypeptide(L)'
;MSYSTYSSGPATWQERLEEKCREAQIHPPVFQIVSDRRGGRTAWSSTVTVQGQNISARYWYDGQYVNNAKEDAAEVALKHLNGSTPSSPSQSRTGW
;
A
#
# COMPACT_ATOMS: atom_id res chain seq x y z
N MET A 1 24.22 -14.05 -1.12
CA MET A 1 23.67 -13.73 -2.45
C MET A 1 22.18 -13.53 -2.28
N SER A 2 21.71 -12.29 -2.24
CA SER A 2 20.29 -11.98 -2.03
C SER A 2 19.59 -12.01 -3.38
N TYR A 3 18.83 -13.07 -3.65
CA TYR A 3 18.06 -13.19 -4.89
C TYR A 3 16.82 -12.29 -4.75
N SER A 4 16.87 -11.10 -5.34
CA SER A 4 15.64 -10.42 -5.73
C SER A 4 15.15 -11.13 -6.99
N THR A 5 14.34 -12.19 -6.81
CA THR A 5 13.55 -12.79 -7.89
C THR A 5 12.52 -11.76 -8.33
N TYR A 6 12.91 -10.86 -9.24
CA TYR A 6 11.97 -10.09 -10.04
C TYR A 6 11.26 -11.10 -10.94
N SER A 7 10.08 -11.54 -10.50
CA SER A 7 9.26 -12.47 -11.26
C SER A 7 8.82 -11.74 -12.52
N SER A 8 9.23 -12.23 -13.69
CA SER A 8 8.94 -11.66 -15.02
C SER A 8 7.46 -11.85 -15.43
N GLY A 9 6.52 -11.71 -14.50
CA GLY A 9 5.08 -11.64 -14.74
C GLY A 9 4.63 -10.20 -15.01
N PRO A 10 3.34 -9.97 -15.34
CA PRO A 10 2.81 -8.61 -15.40
C PRO A 10 3.02 -7.94 -14.04
N ALA A 11 3.86 -6.89 -14.01
CA ALA A 11 4.23 -6.21 -12.77
C ALA A 11 2.99 -5.77 -11.99
N THR A 12 2.80 -6.37 -10.81
CA THR A 12 1.74 -6.03 -9.86
C THR A 12 1.88 -4.59 -9.38
N TRP A 13 0.81 -4.01 -8.83
CA TRP A 13 0.91 -2.66 -8.27
C TRP A 13 1.93 -2.59 -7.12
N GLN A 14 2.06 -3.66 -6.35
CA GLN A 14 3.09 -3.81 -5.31
C GLN A 14 4.51 -3.69 -5.89
N GLU A 15 4.82 -4.43 -6.95
CA GLU A 15 6.15 -4.38 -7.60
C GLU A 15 6.43 -3.02 -8.22
N ARG A 16 5.45 -2.44 -8.93
CA ARG A 16 5.60 -1.10 -9.53
C ARG A 16 5.87 -0.04 -8.46
N LEU A 17 5.23 -0.14 -7.29
CA LEU A 17 5.46 0.78 -6.18
C LEU A 17 6.88 0.62 -5.62
N GLU A 18 7.34 -0.63 -5.45
CA GLU A 18 8.69 -0.92 -4.97
C GLU A 18 9.76 -0.37 -5.91
N GLU A 19 9.63 -0.63 -7.22
CA GLU A 19 10.50 -0.07 -8.25
C GLU A 19 10.50 1.45 -8.17
N LYS A 20 9.32 2.08 -8.04
CA LYS A 20 9.25 3.53 -7.99
C LYS A 20 9.89 4.11 -6.73
N CYS A 21 9.76 3.43 -5.60
CA CYS A 21 10.44 3.79 -4.37
C CYS A 21 11.97 3.66 -4.52
N ARG A 22 12.43 2.59 -5.18
CA ARG A 22 13.84 2.34 -5.46
C ARG A 22 14.43 3.39 -6.40
N GLU A 23 13.73 3.74 -7.47
CA GLU A 23 14.13 4.80 -8.41
C GLU A 23 14.20 6.17 -7.73
N ALA A 24 13.25 6.48 -6.86
CA ALA A 24 13.21 7.73 -6.11
C ALA A 24 14.14 7.76 -4.88
N GLN A 25 14.93 6.69 -4.66
CA GLN A 25 15.81 6.51 -3.49
C GLN A 25 15.10 6.70 -2.15
N ILE A 26 13.82 6.38 -2.08
CA ILE A 26 13.04 6.37 -0.82
C ILE A 26 13.02 4.97 -0.24
N HIS A 27 12.70 4.88 1.06
CA HIS A 27 12.57 3.60 1.74
C HIS A 27 11.57 2.67 1.04
N PRO A 28 11.83 1.36 1.04
CA PRO A 28 10.93 0.39 0.42
C PRO A 28 9.53 0.48 1.05
N PRO A 29 8.46 0.29 0.26
CA PRO A 29 7.10 0.40 0.75
C PRO A 29 6.80 -0.68 1.79
N VAL A 30 6.27 -0.30 2.95
CA VAL A 30 5.93 -1.25 4.02
C VAL A 30 4.43 -1.49 4.03
N PHE A 31 4.01 -2.71 3.70
CA PHE A 31 2.61 -3.11 3.70
C PHE A 31 2.19 -3.66 5.07
N GLN A 32 1.07 -3.16 5.59
CA GLN A 32 0.44 -3.57 6.83
C GLN A 32 -0.99 -3.97 6.55
N ILE A 33 -1.33 -5.23 6.84
CA ILE A 33 -2.69 -5.71 6.70
C ILE A 33 -3.49 -5.34 7.95
N VAL A 34 -4.67 -4.76 7.74
CA VAL A 34 -5.61 -4.37 8.78
C VAL A 34 -6.83 -5.29 8.69
N SER A 35 -7.26 -5.83 9.82
CA SER A 35 -8.45 -6.68 9.89
C SER A 35 -9.46 -6.09 10.88
N ASP A 36 -10.74 -6.13 10.51
CA ASP A 36 -11.86 -5.57 11.27
C ASP A 36 -12.98 -6.62 11.40
N ARG A 37 -13.37 -6.95 12.63
CA ARG A 37 -14.40 -7.97 12.90
C ARG A 37 -15.79 -7.34 12.95
N ARG A 38 -16.64 -7.69 11.98
CA ARG A 38 -18.03 -7.20 11.85
C ARG A 38 -19.05 -8.31 12.11
N GLY A 39 -19.17 -8.74 13.36
CA GLY A 39 -20.29 -9.59 13.81
C GLY A 39 -20.44 -10.93 13.07
N GLY A 40 -19.33 -11.52 12.59
CA GLY A 40 -19.32 -12.83 11.91
C GLY A 40 -18.51 -12.85 10.61
N ARG A 41 -18.24 -11.69 10.01
CA ARG A 41 -17.30 -11.54 8.89
C ARG A 41 -16.09 -10.71 9.32
N THR A 42 -14.93 -10.99 8.75
CA THR A 42 -13.73 -10.17 8.94
C THR A 42 -13.51 -9.39 7.66
N ALA A 43 -13.58 -8.07 7.77
CA ALA A 43 -13.20 -7.16 6.71
C ALA A 43 -11.68 -6.96 6.75
N TRP A 44 -11.04 -6.91 5.59
CA TRP A 44 -9.60 -6.79 5.44
C TRP A 44 -9.26 -5.57 4.59
N SER A 45 -8.26 -4.82 5.02
CA SER A 45 -7.69 -3.71 4.27
C SER A 45 -6.16 -3.81 4.31
N SER A 46 -5.49 -3.02 3.48
CA SER A 46 -4.04 -2.92 3.48
C SER A 46 -3.65 -1.45 3.60
N THR A 47 -2.64 -1.15 4.39
CA THR A 47 -2.02 0.16 4.47
C THR A 47 -0.58 0.03 4.06
N VAL A 48 -0.14 0.85 3.11
CA VAL A 48 1.25 0.92 2.69
C VAL A 48 1.89 2.18 3.21
N THR A 49 3.09 2.06 3.77
CA THR A 49 3.86 3.20 4.26
C THR A 49 4.94 3.53 3.25
N VAL A 50 4.92 4.74 2.71
CA VAL A 50 5.87 5.22 1.70
C VAL A 50 6.32 6.63 2.07
N GLN A 51 7.64 6.87 2.14
CA GLN A 51 8.19 8.18 2.49
C GLN A 51 7.64 8.76 3.82
N GLY A 52 7.32 7.89 4.78
CA GLY A 52 6.69 8.29 6.05
C GLY A 52 5.20 8.67 5.97
N GLN A 53 4.57 8.50 4.80
CA GLN A 53 3.13 8.62 4.61
C GLN A 53 2.47 7.25 4.65
N ASN A 54 1.39 7.11 5.43
CA ASN A 54 0.58 5.91 5.47
C ASN A 54 -0.60 6.06 4.51
N ILE A 55 -0.69 5.16 3.54
CA ILE A 55 -1.69 5.17 2.48
C ILE A 55 -2.48 3.88 2.57
N SER A 56 -3.75 3.99 2.96
CA SER A 56 -4.65 2.83 3.05
C SER A 56 -5.33 2.53 1.72
N ALA A 57 -5.69 1.25 1.54
CA ALA A 57 -6.63 0.84 0.51
C ALA A 57 -7.95 1.60 0.69
N ARG A 58 -8.61 1.89 -0.43
CA ARG A 58 -9.87 2.64 -0.49
C ARG A 58 -11.04 1.86 0.07
N TYR A 59 -10.98 0.53 -0.06
CA TYR A 59 -12.06 -0.35 0.30
C TYR A 59 -11.62 -1.41 1.29
N TRP A 60 -12.61 -1.98 1.96
CA TRP A 60 -12.47 -3.19 2.76
C TRP A 60 -12.91 -4.39 1.92
N TYR A 61 -12.11 -5.45 1.98
CA TYR A 61 -12.24 -6.67 1.20
C TYR A 61 -12.53 -7.86 2.13
N ASP A 62 -13.16 -8.91 1.62
CA ASP A 62 -13.23 -10.17 2.36
C ASP A 62 -11.84 -10.84 2.45
N GLY A 63 -11.65 -11.76 3.41
CA GLY A 63 -10.35 -12.39 3.67
C GLY A 63 -9.72 -13.11 2.47
N GLN A 64 -10.55 -13.62 1.55
CA GLN A 64 -10.09 -14.23 0.30
C GLN A 64 -9.48 -13.20 -0.68
N TYR A 65 -9.74 -11.90 -0.49
CA TYR A 65 -9.33 -10.81 -1.36
C TYR A 65 -8.33 -9.85 -0.68
N VAL A 66 -7.61 -10.31 0.36
CA VAL A 66 -6.54 -9.53 1.01
C VAL A 66 -5.47 -9.08 0.00
N ASN A 67 -5.18 -9.90 -1.02
CA ASN A 67 -4.25 -9.50 -2.07
C ASN A 67 -4.75 -8.30 -2.88
N ASN A 68 -6.07 -8.25 -3.18
CA ASN A 68 -6.66 -7.10 -3.86
C ASN A 68 -6.58 -5.84 -3.00
N ALA A 69 -6.68 -5.97 -1.67
CA ALA A 69 -6.46 -4.85 -0.76
C ALA A 69 -5.03 -4.31 -0.85
N LYS A 70 -4.03 -5.20 -0.95
CA LYS A 70 -2.63 -4.79 -1.13
C LYS A 70 -2.41 -4.08 -2.47
N GLU A 71 -2.96 -4.64 -3.54
CA GLU A 71 -2.88 -4.04 -4.87
C GLU A 71 -3.51 -2.65 -4.91
N ASP A 72 -4.68 -2.47 -4.29
CA ASP A 72 -5.36 -1.17 -4.23
C ASP A 72 -4.55 -0.15 -3.42
N ALA A 73 -4.03 -0.52 -2.24
CA ALA A 73 -3.16 0.35 -1.45
C ALA A 73 -1.90 0.75 -2.24
N ALA A 74 -1.31 -0.20 -2.98
CA ALA A 74 -0.13 0.05 -3.78
C ALA A 74 -0.41 0.99 -4.96
N GLU A 75 -1.54 0.80 -5.66
CA GLU A 75 -1.97 1.67 -6.74
C GLU A 75 -2.17 3.11 -6.25
N VAL A 76 -2.86 3.28 -5.12
CA VAL A 76 -3.08 4.59 -4.51
C VAL A 76 -1.73 5.20 -4.15
N ALA A 77 -0.85 4.47 -3.48
CA ALA A 77 0.47 4.99 -3.12
C ALA A 77 1.32 5.38 -4.33
N LEU A 78 1.26 4.61 -5.40
CA LEU A 78 1.99 4.92 -6.63
C LEU A 78 1.43 6.19 -7.30
N LYS A 79 0.10 6.34 -7.32
CA LYS A 79 -0.53 7.59 -7.78
C LYS A 79 -0.16 8.77 -6.91
N HIS A 80 -0.07 8.58 -5.60
CA HIS A 80 0.43 9.60 -4.70
C HIS A 80 1.88 9.97 -5.00
N LEU A 81 2.78 9.01 -5.22
CA LEU A 81 4.17 9.29 -5.60
C LEU A 81 4.28 10.04 -6.94
N ASN A 82 3.50 9.65 -7.93
CA ASN A 82 3.53 10.26 -9.27
C ASN A 82 2.81 11.62 -9.33
N GLY A 83 1.77 11.80 -8.51
CA GLY A 83 0.95 13.01 -8.45
C GLY A 83 1.38 14.03 -7.40
N SER A 84 2.25 13.66 -6.46
CA SER A 84 2.77 14.58 -5.43
C SER A 84 3.88 15.45 -6.00
N THR A 85 3.48 16.58 -6.58
CA THR A 85 4.14 17.84 -6.21
C THR A 85 3.98 18.04 -4.69
N PRO A 86 4.98 18.57 -3.98
CA PRO A 86 5.00 18.58 -2.52
C PRO A 86 3.89 19.49 -1.99
N SER A 87 2.87 18.92 -1.37
CA SER A 87 1.87 19.65 -0.59
C SER A 87 1.42 18.80 0.58
N SER A 88 2.22 18.89 1.64
CA SER A 88 1.95 18.70 3.08
C SER A 88 1.07 17.53 3.56
N PRO A 89 1.55 16.74 4.55
CA PRO A 89 0.74 15.76 5.23
C PRO A 89 -0.14 16.44 6.28
N SER A 90 -1.45 16.30 6.15
CA SER A 90 -2.37 16.53 7.26
C SER A 90 -3.48 15.51 7.21
N GLN A 91 -3.20 14.31 7.72
CA GLN A 91 -4.26 13.50 8.29
C GLN A 91 -3.97 13.31 9.78
N SER A 92 -4.43 14.32 10.51
CA SER A 92 -4.62 14.34 11.95
C SER A 92 -5.30 13.06 12.41
N ARG A 93 -4.59 12.31 13.26
CA ARG A 93 -5.18 11.30 14.12
C ARG A 93 -6.10 12.00 15.13
N THR A 94 -7.40 11.86 14.94
CA THR A 94 -8.45 12.19 15.92
C THR A 94 -9.55 11.17 15.59
N GLY A 95 -9.74 10.06 16.29
CA GLY A 95 -9.82 9.88 17.74
C GLY A 95 -11.22 10.28 18.15
N TRP A 96 -12.14 9.31 18.31
CA TRP A 96 -13.37 9.29 19.14
C TRP A 96 -13.67 7.82 19.47
#